data_AF-A0A939ZJW4-F1
#
_entry.id   AF-A0A939ZJW4-F1
#
_cell.length_a   1.000
_cell.length_b   1.000
_cell.length_c   1.000
_cell.angle_alpha   90.00
_cell.angle_beta   90.00
_cell.angle_gamma   90.00
#
_symmetry.space_group_name_H-M   'P 1'
#
loop_
_entity.id
_entity.type
_entity.pdbx_description
1 polymer ?
#
loop_
_entity_poly.entity_id
_entity_poly.type
_entity_poly.pdbx_seq_one_letter_code
_entity_poly.pdbx_strand_id
1 'polypeptide(L)'
;MKSNWAYGFSLNHEGAGVGTIYYASTYFKKEGIVNPASAEAYTTEEIDAIVSGAAEDSDKYIFDVPEDAVIGMNVLGTEKTFWYDEENSGKIIASAAPLMLDKDSGEMKDQTGNVVATAKV
;
A
#
# COMPACT_ATOMS: atom_id res chain seq x y z
N MET A 1 17.26 9.41 14.20
CA MET A 1 17.13 9.08 12.76
C MET A 1 15.68 8.71 12.54
N LYS A 2 14.99 9.35 11.59
CA LYS A 2 13.59 9.01 11.26
C LYS A 2 13.60 7.63 10.60
N SER A 3 13.07 6.62 11.29
CA SER A 3 13.49 5.22 11.11
C SER A 3 12.54 4.35 10.29
N ASN A 4 11.40 4.87 9.82
CA ASN A 4 10.54 4.09 8.93
C ASN A 4 9.77 5.02 7.98
N TRP A 5 9.91 4.78 6.67
CA TRP A 5 9.35 5.60 5.60
C TRP A 5 8.84 4.72 4.46
N ALA A 6 7.86 5.22 3.70
CA ALA A 6 7.16 4.46 2.67
C ALA A 6 6.93 5.24 1.36
N TYR A 7 7.09 4.55 0.23
CA TYR A 7 6.82 5.05 -1.12
C TYR A 7 5.33 5.07 -1.44
N GLY A 8 4.78 6.21 -1.84
CA GLY A 8 3.37 6.39 -2.22
C GLY A 8 3.11 6.13 -3.71
N PHE A 9 2.18 5.24 -4.02
CA PHE A 9 1.68 4.91 -5.35
C PHE A 9 0.25 5.46 -5.49
N SER A 10 0.10 6.59 -6.18
CA SER A 10 -1.23 7.15 -6.45
C SER A 10 -1.96 6.30 -7.48
N LEU A 11 -3.15 5.84 -7.10
CA LEU A 11 -3.98 4.92 -7.89
C LEU A 11 -5.31 5.54 -8.29
N ASN A 12 -5.93 6.29 -7.37
CA ASN A 12 -7.28 6.84 -7.51
C ASN A 12 -8.27 5.81 -8.08
N HIS A 13 -8.27 4.59 -7.55
CA HIS A 13 -9.05 3.47 -8.09
C HIS A 13 -10.42 3.38 -7.41
N GLU A 14 -11.44 4.00 -8.00
CA GLU A 14 -12.81 4.09 -7.45
C GLU A 14 -13.40 2.73 -7.06
N GLY A 15 -13.20 1.69 -7.88
CA GLY A 15 -13.72 0.34 -7.62
C GLY A 15 -13.06 -0.39 -6.44
N ALA A 16 -11.89 0.07 -5.98
CA ALA A 16 -11.15 -0.54 -4.87
C ALA A 16 -11.23 0.31 -3.59
N GLY A 17 -11.74 1.55 -3.67
CA GLY A 17 -11.77 2.49 -2.54
C GLY A 17 -10.39 3.01 -2.11
N VAL A 18 -9.35 2.81 -2.93
CA VAL A 18 -7.96 3.17 -2.60
C VAL A 18 -7.51 4.39 -3.39
N GLY A 19 -7.07 5.43 -2.66
CA GLY A 19 -6.46 6.63 -3.24
C GLY A 19 -4.98 6.43 -3.54
N THR A 20 -4.22 6.06 -2.52
CA THR A 20 -2.76 5.89 -2.57
C THR A 20 -2.34 4.65 -1.79
N ILE A 21 -1.34 3.91 -2.29
CA ILE A 21 -0.72 2.78 -1.59
C ILE A 21 0.67 3.18 -1.11
N TYR A 22 0.98 2.93 0.14
CA TYR A 22 2.30 3.20 0.72
C TYR A 22 3.03 1.88 0.93
N TYR A 23 4.23 1.71 0.36
CA TYR A 23 5.09 0.56 0.63
C TYR A 23 6.28 0.98 1.46
N ALA A 24 6.43 0.42 2.66
CA ALA A 24 7.58 0.69 3.51
C ALA A 24 8.88 0.32 2.79
N SER A 25 9.93 1.11 3.00
CA SER A 25 11.23 0.92 2.34
C SER A 25 11.87 -0.44 2.56
N THR A 26 11.55 -1.10 3.68
CA THR A 26 11.96 -2.47 4.01
C THR A 26 11.34 -3.51 3.05
N TYR A 27 10.12 -3.24 2.58
CA TYR A 27 9.40 -4.10 1.65
C TYR A 27 9.86 -3.89 0.21
N PHE A 28 10.18 -2.63 -0.14
CA PHE A 28 10.51 -2.21 -1.50
C PHE A 28 11.78 -2.89 -2.09
N LYS A 29 12.62 -3.48 -1.24
CA LYS A 29 13.85 -4.18 -1.67
C LYS A 29 13.62 -5.60 -2.22
N LYS A 30 12.36 -6.04 -2.39
CA LYS A 30 11.99 -7.36 -2.90
C LYS A 30 11.45 -7.26 -4.33
N GLU A 31 11.83 -8.20 -5.20
CA GLU A 31 11.23 -8.35 -6.53
C GLU A 31 9.74 -8.75 -6.41
N GLY A 32 8.87 -8.22 -7.27
CA GLY A 32 7.46 -8.63 -7.37
C GLY A 32 6.46 -7.84 -6.51
N ILE A 33 6.56 -6.50 -6.50
CA ILE A 33 5.53 -5.65 -5.88
C ILE A 33 4.27 -5.69 -6.75
N VAL A 34 3.16 -6.13 -6.16
CA VAL A 34 1.85 -6.19 -6.81
C VAL A 34 1.01 -5.02 -6.35
N ASN A 35 0.27 -4.40 -7.26
CA ASN A 35 -0.78 -3.44 -6.95
C ASN A 35 -2.03 -4.19 -6.46
N PRO A 36 -2.37 -4.18 -5.17
CA PRO A 36 -3.52 -4.93 -4.66
C PRO A 36 -4.88 -4.42 -5.13
N ALA A 37 -4.97 -3.19 -5.68
CA ALA A 37 -6.20 -2.69 -6.26
C ALA A 37 -6.47 -3.26 -7.66
N SER A 38 -5.44 -3.63 -8.42
CA SER A 38 -5.57 -4.24 -9.76
C SER A 38 -5.14 -5.72 -9.82
N ALA A 39 -4.43 -6.22 -8.81
CA ALA A 39 -3.68 -7.47 -8.79
C ALA A 39 -2.59 -7.60 -9.87
N GLU A 40 -2.14 -6.49 -10.45
CA GLU A 40 -1.07 -6.47 -11.44
C GLU A 40 0.28 -6.16 -10.78
N ALA A 41 1.34 -6.81 -11.26
CA ALA A 41 2.70 -6.48 -10.83
C ALA A 41 3.08 -5.09 -11.37
N TYR A 42 3.72 -4.28 -10.54
CA TYR A 42 4.38 -3.07 -11.02
C TYR A 42 5.55 -3.44 -11.92
N THR A 43 5.69 -2.71 -13.02
CA THR A 43 6.85 -2.81 -13.91
C THR A 43 8.09 -2.25 -13.22
N THR A 44 9.27 -2.68 -13.67
CA THR A 44 10.54 -2.13 -13.19
C THR A 44 10.62 -0.61 -13.39
N GLU A 45 10.08 -0.10 -14.50
CA GLU A 45 10.07 1.32 -14.81
C GLU A 45 9.20 2.13 -13.82
N GLU A 46 8.03 1.61 -13.43
CA GLU A 46 7.18 2.22 -12.41
C GLU A 46 7.86 2.23 -11.04
N ILE A 47 8.49 1.12 -10.67
CA ILE A 47 9.25 0.99 -9.44
C ILE A 47 10.40 2.00 -9.42
N ASP A 48 11.21 2.10 -10.49
CA ASP A 48 12.34 3.01 -10.59
C ASP A 48 11.93 4.49 -10.57
N ALA A 49 10.83 4.84 -11.23
CA ALA A 49 10.26 6.19 -11.22
C ALA A 49 9.88 6.62 -9.79
N ILE A 50 9.35 5.68 -9.00
CA ILE A 50 8.94 5.93 -7.62
C ILE A 50 10.14 6.02 -6.67
N VAL A 51 11.14 5.15 -6.86
CA VAL A 51 12.42 5.23 -6.13
C VAL A 51 13.06 6.59 -6.35
N SER A 52 13.17 7.00 -7.61
CA SER A 52 13.76 8.27 -8.01
C SER A 52 12.97 9.45 -7.45
N GLY A 53 11.63 9.39 -7.52
CA GLY A 53 10.75 10.42 -6.99
C GLY A 53 10.88 10.65 -5.48
N ALA A 54 11.14 9.61 -4.68
CA ALA A 54 11.38 9.79 -3.24
C ALA A 54 12.84 10.13 -2.90
N ALA A 55 13.81 9.74 -3.74
CA ALA A 55 15.22 10.09 -3.54
C ALA A 55 15.52 11.58 -3.75
N GLU A 56 14.67 12.30 -4.49
CA GLU A 56 14.76 13.76 -4.69
C GLU A 56 14.26 14.60 -3.50
N ASP A 57 14.27 14.04 -2.28
CA ASP A 57 13.95 14.73 -1.00
C ASP A 57 12.57 15.41 -0.99
N SER A 58 11.62 14.83 -1.72
CA SER A 58 10.25 15.29 -1.67
C SER A 58 9.62 14.80 -0.36
N ASP A 59 9.44 15.72 0.60
CA ASP A 59 8.63 15.55 1.83
C ASP A 59 7.22 14.97 1.57
N LYS A 60 6.80 14.86 0.30
CA LYS A 60 5.56 14.22 -0.15
C LYS A 60 5.62 12.69 -0.21
N TYR A 61 6.80 12.06 -0.10
CA TYR A 61 6.98 10.61 -0.22
C TYR A 61 7.70 9.96 0.96
N ILE A 62 8.02 10.73 2.01
CA ILE A 62 8.63 10.22 3.24
C ILE A 62 7.63 10.46 4.38
N PHE A 63 6.80 9.46 4.64
CA PHE A 63 5.82 9.48 5.73
C PHE A 63 6.37 8.74 6.95
N ASP A 64 6.18 9.30 8.14
CA ASP A 64 6.41 8.55 9.38
C ASP A 64 5.36 7.42 9.44
N VAL A 65 5.81 6.17 9.33
CA VAL A 65 4.93 5.00 9.40
C VAL A 65 4.96 4.37 10.80
N PRO A 66 3.84 3.78 11.27
CA PRO A 66 3.82 3.03 12.53
C PRO A 66 4.89 1.94 12.55
N GLU A 67 5.39 1.59 13.74
CA GLU A 67 6.64 0.83 13.91
C GLU A 67 6.79 -0.37 12.96
N ASP A 68 6.08 -1.47 13.08
CA ASP A 68 6.16 -2.65 12.20
C ASP A 68 5.43 -2.56 10.83
N ALA A 69 5.02 -1.37 10.36
CA ALA A 69 4.19 -1.25 9.17
C ALA A 69 4.96 -1.58 7.88
N VAL A 70 4.33 -2.38 7.02
CA VAL A 70 4.90 -2.86 5.75
C VAL A 70 4.16 -2.23 4.56
N ILE A 71 2.83 -2.18 4.62
CA ILE A 71 1.99 -1.50 3.62
C ILE A 71 1.02 -0.53 4.31
N GLY A 72 0.69 0.57 3.64
CA GLY A 72 -0.41 1.47 3.98
C GLY A 72 -1.36 1.68 2.81
N MET A 73 -2.64 1.89 3.10
CA MET A 73 -3.69 2.18 2.11
C MET A 73 -4.44 3.44 2.51
N ASN A 74 -4.37 4.47 1.69
CA ASN A 74 -5.21 5.65 1.84
C ASN A 74 -6.60 5.39 1.28
N VAL A 75 -7.63 5.73 2.06
CA VAL A 75 -9.02 5.71 1.62
C VAL A 75 -9.25 6.83 0.62
N LEU A 76 -9.71 6.47 -0.58
CA LEU A 76 -9.94 7.40 -1.69
C LEU A 76 -10.77 8.62 -1.27
N GLY A 77 -10.27 9.81 -1.61
CA GLY A 77 -10.95 11.08 -1.32
C GLY A 77 -10.89 11.52 0.14
N THR A 78 -10.02 10.90 0.96
CA THR A 78 -9.85 11.24 2.38
C THR A 78 -8.37 11.32 2.76
N GLU A 79 -8.08 11.85 3.94
CA GLU A 79 -6.73 11.80 4.54
C GLU A 79 -6.50 10.53 5.39
N LYS A 80 -7.49 9.64 5.49
CA LYS A 80 -7.41 8.44 6.34
C LYS A 80 -6.55 7.37 5.68
N THR A 81 -5.53 6.90 6.38
CA THR A 81 -4.65 5.82 5.94
C THR A 81 -4.67 4.68 6.95
N PHE A 82 -4.86 3.46 6.45
CA PHE A 82 -4.76 2.23 7.21
C PHE A 82 -3.40 1.57 6.97
N TRP A 83 -2.80 1.01 8.02
CA TRP A 83 -1.48 0.38 7.95
C TRP A 83 -1.61 -1.12 8.22
N TYR A 84 -0.71 -1.89 7.63
CA TYR A 84 -0.70 -3.35 7.70
C TYR A 84 0.68 -3.84 8.10
N ASP A 85 0.72 -4.80 9.01
CA ASP A 85 1.94 -5.50 9.42
C ASP A 85 2.43 -6.47 8.33
N GLU A 86 3.52 -7.18 8.59
CA GLU A 86 4.10 -8.15 7.65
C GLU A 86 3.13 -9.28 7.29
N GLU A 87 2.37 -9.82 8.26
CA GLU A 87 1.45 -10.93 8.00
C GLU A 87 0.31 -10.49 7.05
N ASN A 88 -0.35 -9.39 7.38
CA ASN A 88 -1.48 -8.88 6.58
C ASN A 88 -1.01 -8.34 5.23
N SER A 89 0.15 -7.71 5.18
CA SER A 89 0.76 -7.29 3.92
C SER A 89 1.06 -8.50 3.02
N GLY A 90 1.59 -9.58 3.57
CA GLY A 90 1.84 -10.82 2.83
C GLY A 90 0.58 -11.38 2.16
N LYS A 91 -0.57 -11.32 2.84
CA LYS A 91 -1.89 -11.73 2.29
C LYS A 91 -2.35 -10.80 1.16
N ILE A 92 -2.17 -9.49 1.34
CA ILE A 92 -2.53 -8.47 0.34
C ILE A 92 -1.75 -8.69 -0.96
N ILE A 93 -0.44 -8.87 -0.87
CA ILE A 93 0.43 -9.00 -2.05
C ILE A 93 0.27 -10.35 -2.74
N ALA A 94 0.03 -11.42 -2.00
CA ALA A 94 -0.21 -12.74 -2.56
C ALA A 94 -1.57 -12.88 -3.26
N SER A 95 -2.46 -11.86 -3.14
CA SER A 95 -3.77 -11.89 -3.78
C SER A 95 -3.64 -11.83 -5.31
N ALA A 96 -4.12 -12.87 -5.98
CA ALA A 96 -4.21 -12.91 -7.44
C ALA A 96 -5.43 -12.17 -8.00
N ALA A 97 -6.29 -11.62 -7.13
CA ALA A 97 -7.49 -10.88 -7.50
C ALA A 97 -7.50 -9.49 -6.85
N PRO A 98 -8.14 -8.50 -7.50
CA PRO A 98 -8.33 -7.17 -6.92
C PRO A 98 -8.97 -7.22 -5.54
N LEU A 99 -8.42 -6.45 -4.61
CA LEU A 99 -8.95 -6.27 -3.26
C LEU A 99 -9.63 -4.90 -3.13
N MET A 100 -10.67 -4.86 -2.31
CA MET A 100 -11.41 -3.65 -1.96
C MET A 100 -11.09 -3.24 -0.52
N LEU A 101 -10.81 -1.97 -0.30
CA LEU A 101 -10.61 -1.40 1.03
C LEU A 101 -11.96 -1.01 1.65
N ASP A 102 -12.25 -1.58 2.82
CA ASP A 102 -13.31 -1.08 3.68
C ASP A 102 -12.87 0.22 4.34
N LYS A 103 -13.52 1.33 3.97
CA LYS A 103 -13.18 2.67 4.45
C LYS A 103 -13.33 2.86 5.96
N ASP A 104 -14.18 2.06 6.60
CA ASP A 104 -14.55 2.23 7.99
C ASP A 104 -13.62 1.39 8.88
N SER A 105 -13.43 0.11 8.54
CA SER A 105 -12.65 -0.85 9.32
C SER A 105 -11.17 -0.98 8.90
N GLY A 106 -10.81 -0.63 7.67
CA GLY A 106 -9.48 -0.91 7.13
C GLY A 106 -9.28 -2.38 6.77
N GLU A 107 -10.35 -3.14 6.60
CA GLU A 107 -10.28 -4.50 6.07
C GLU A 107 -10.10 -4.48 4.56
N MET A 108 -9.17 -5.29 4.05
CA MET A 108 -9.11 -5.62 2.63
C MET A 108 -10.01 -6.82 2.36
N LYS A 109 -10.92 -6.68 1.41
CA LYS A 109 -11.92 -7.70 1.05
C LYS A 109 -11.73 -8.18 -0.38
N ASP A 110 -11.99 -9.45 -0.62
CA ASP A 110 -12.11 -9.97 -1.98
C ASP A 110 -13.43 -9.52 -2.63
N GLN A 111 -13.60 -9.80 -3.93
CA GLN A 111 -14.81 -9.44 -4.69
C GLN A 111 -16.10 -10.13 -4.20
N THR A 112 -15.98 -11.16 -3.36
CA THR A 112 -17.12 -11.85 -2.74
C THR A 112 -17.46 -11.31 -1.35
N GLY A 113 -16.65 -10.38 -0.83
CA GLY A 113 -16.84 -9.73 0.46
C GLY A 113 -16.13 -10.42 1.63
N ASN A 114 -15.31 -11.45 1.39
CA ASN A 114 -14.54 -12.07 2.48
C ASN A 114 -13.36 -11.19 2.87
N VAL A 115 -13.07 -11.12 4.16
CA VAL A 115 -11.90 -10.41 4.69
C VAL A 115 -10.63 -11.22 4.38
N VAL A 116 -9.70 -10.59 3.69
CA VAL A 116 -8.38 -11.14 3.32
C VAL A 116 -7.30 -10.65 4.28
N ALA A 117 -7.36 -9.38 4.67
CA ALA A 117 -6.42 -8.76 5.59
C ALA A 117 -7.11 -7.68 6.42
N THR A 118 -6.59 -7.45 7.63
CA THR A 118 -7.12 -6.42 8.53
C THR A 118 -6.02 -5.44 8.86
N ALA A 119 -6.34 -4.14 8.80
CA ALA A 119 -5.43 -3.10 9.24
C ALA A 119 -5.07 -3.27 10.72
N LYS A 120 -3.88 -2.82 11.08
CA LYS A 120 -3.49 -2.73 12.49
C LYS A 120 -4.37 -1.69 13.20
N VAL A 121 -4.60 -1.93 14.49
CA VAL A 121 -5.28 -0.98 15.40
C VAL A 121 -4.33 0.15 15.78
#